data_AF-A0A355S540-F1
#
_entry.id   AF-A0A355S540-F1
#
_cell.length_a   1.000
_cell.length_b   1.000
_cell.length_c   1.000
_cell.angle_alpha   90.00
_cell.angle_beta   90.00
_cell.angle_gamma   90.00
#
_symmetry.space_group_name_H-M   'P 1'
#
loop_
_entity.id
_entity.type
_entity.pdbx_description
1 polymer ?
#
loop_
_entity_poly.entity_id
_entity_poly.type
_entity_poly.pdbx_seq_one_letter_code
_entity_poly.pdbx_strand_id
1 'polypeptide(L)'
;SSNGKWLSKVLKDVDLPNCGSLPDFGNFGGYDRYMGIKELMPFAKGVSAKSHNFDSKGNETKTDYVKALKLVLDAGYRGHVGIEYEGRKMGEDEGILATKELLLTVRDQLAKDYK
;
A
#
# COMPACT_ATOMS: atom_id res chain seq x y z
N SER A 1 -14.50 4.48 -5.16
CA SER A 1 -14.12 5.90 -5.02
C SER A 1 -12.68 5.97 -4.56
N SER A 2 -11.85 6.83 -5.16
CA SER A 2 -10.41 6.96 -4.85
C SER A 2 -10.09 8.06 -3.84
N ASN A 3 -11.11 8.62 -3.17
CA ASN A 3 -10.95 9.65 -2.14
C ASN A 3 -10.96 9.01 -0.74
N GLY A 4 -9.83 9.06 -0.04
CA GLY A 4 -9.65 8.42 1.27
C GLY A 4 -10.62 8.94 2.34
N LYS A 5 -10.81 10.27 2.41
CA LYS A 5 -11.74 10.91 3.34
C LYS A 5 -13.19 10.48 3.13
N TRP A 6 -13.63 10.38 1.88
CA TRP A 6 -14.98 9.92 1.58
C TRP A 6 -15.17 8.45 1.98
N LEU A 7 -14.23 7.58 1.61
CA LEU A 7 -14.36 6.14 1.89
C LEU A 7 -14.22 5.83 3.40
N SER A 8 -13.31 6.50 4.10
CA SER A 8 -13.21 6.39 5.57
C SER A 8 -14.48 6.85 6.27
N LYS A 9 -15.14 7.91 5.78
CA LYS A 9 -16.46 8.31 6.27
C LYS A 9 -17.52 7.22 6.04
N VAL A 10 -17.58 6.64 4.83
CA VAL A 10 -18.51 5.53 4.54
C VAL A 10 -18.29 4.35 5.48
N LEU A 11 -17.04 3.93 5.70
CA LEU A 11 -16.71 2.81 6.58
C LEU A 11 -17.08 3.09 8.04
N LYS A 12 -16.90 4.33 8.49
CA LYS A 12 -17.35 4.78 9.81
C LYS A 12 -18.87 4.77 9.94
N ASP A 13 -19.58 5.21 8.91
CA ASP A 13 -21.05 5.25 8.91
C ASP A 13 -21.66 3.83 8.83
N VAL A 14 -20.96 2.86 8.23
CA VAL A 14 -21.36 1.44 8.20
C VAL A 14 -21.20 0.79 9.58
N ASP A 15 -20.14 1.10 10.32
CA ASP A 15 -19.89 0.68 11.72
C ASP A 15 -20.05 -0.83 11.98
N LEU A 16 -19.58 -1.67 11.06
CA LEU A 16 -19.59 -3.12 11.21
C LEU A 16 -18.17 -3.69 11.34
N PRO A 17 -17.88 -4.56 12.33
CA PRO A 17 -16.53 -5.06 12.57
C PRO A 17 -15.98 -5.95 11.44
N ASN A 18 -16.86 -6.55 10.63
CA ASN A 18 -16.52 -7.35 9.45
C ASN A 18 -16.53 -6.55 8.14
N CYS A 19 -16.82 -5.24 8.18
CA CYS A 19 -16.61 -4.33 7.06
C CYS A 19 -15.28 -3.59 7.26
N GLY A 20 -14.58 -3.26 6.18
CA GLY A 20 -13.30 -2.60 6.26
C GLY A 20 -12.76 -2.16 4.91
N SER A 21 -11.52 -1.71 4.91
CA SER A 21 -10.78 -1.28 3.71
C SER A 21 -9.71 -2.29 3.33
N LEU A 22 -9.29 -2.20 2.07
CA LEU A 22 -8.05 -2.76 1.57
C LEU A 22 -7.28 -1.59 0.93
N PRO A 23 -6.49 -0.82 1.71
CA PRO A 23 -5.75 0.31 1.18
C PRO A 23 -4.77 -0.16 0.11
N ASP A 24 -4.82 0.49 -1.05
CA ASP A 24 -3.98 0.22 -2.22
C ASP A 24 -3.00 1.37 -2.40
N PHE A 25 -1.75 1.08 -2.77
CA PHE A 25 -0.69 2.10 -2.86
C PHE A 25 -0.76 3.04 -4.08
N GLY A 26 -1.58 2.74 -5.08
CA GLY A 26 -1.68 3.46 -6.35
C GLY A 26 -3.07 3.97 -6.73
N ASN A 27 -4.15 3.37 -6.23
CA ASN A 27 -5.53 3.60 -6.69
C ASN A 27 -6.22 4.89 -6.16
N PHE A 28 -5.48 6.00 -6.09
CA PHE A 28 -5.97 7.29 -5.57
C PHE A 28 -6.36 8.32 -6.64
N GLY A 29 -6.11 8.04 -7.93
CA GLY A 29 -6.43 8.97 -9.01
C GLY A 29 -5.78 10.34 -8.79
N GLY A 30 -6.59 11.39 -8.61
CA GLY A 30 -6.12 12.75 -8.30
C GLY A 30 -5.97 13.06 -6.80
N TYR A 31 -6.21 12.09 -5.91
CA TYR A 31 -6.10 12.26 -4.46
C TYR A 31 -4.67 12.00 -3.99
N ASP A 32 -4.26 12.64 -2.89
CA ASP A 32 -2.95 12.34 -2.29
C ASP A 32 -2.95 10.91 -1.75
N ARG A 33 -2.13 10.06 -2.36
CA ARG A 33 -2.06 8.63 -2.02
C ARG A 33 -1.65 8.38 -0.58
N TYR A 34 -0.73 9.17 -0.03
CA TYR A 34 -0.22 8.95 1.32
C TYR A 34 -1.26 9.39 2.35
N MET A 35 -1.97 10.47 2.06
CA MET A 35 -3.14 10.85 2.86
C MET A 35 -4.21 9.76 2.81
N GLY A 36 -4.54 9.28 1.61
CA GLY A 36 -5.55 8.24 1.44
C GLY A 36 -5.19 6.92 2.13
N ILE A 37 -3.92 6.48 2.06
CA ILE A 37 -3.44 5.32 2.84
C ILE A 37 -3.69 5.58 4.33
N LYS A 38 -3.21 6.72 4.86
CA LYS A 38 -3.35 7.06 6.28
C LYS A 38 -4.81 7.08 6.76
N GLU A 39 -5.71 7.64 5.95
CA GLU A 39 -7.14 7.74 6.28
C GLU A 39 -7.86 6.39 6.25
N LEU A 40 -7.40 5.45 5.41
CA LEU A 40 -8.03 4.13 5.26
C LEU A 40 -7.46 3.07 6.20
N MET A 41 -6.23 3.27 6.69
CA MET A 41 -5.56 2.32 7.59
C MET A 41 -6.34 1.92 8.85
N PRO A 42 -7.09 2.81 9.54
CA PRO A 42 -7.89 2.43 10.71
C PRO A 42 -8.94 1.34 10.44
N PHE A 43 -9.30 1.14 9.16
CA PHE A 43 -10.30 0.16 8.73
C PHE A 43 -9.68 -1.03 7.99
N ALA A 44 -8.34 -1.08 7.87
CA ALA A 44 -7.65 -2.04 7.01
C ALA A 44 -7.84 -3.48 7.49
N LYS A 45 -8.27 -4.34 6.56
CA LYS A 45 -8.31 -5.81 6.72
C LYS A 45 -7.27 -6.52 5.84
N GLY A 46 -6.61 -5.76 4.96
CA GLY A 46 -5.60 -6.17 4.00
C GLY A 46 -4.89 -4.92 3.47
N VAL A 47 -3.76 -5.08 2.79
CA VAL A 47 -3.06 -3.98 2.09
C VAL A 47 -2.65 -4.46 0.70
N SER A 48 -2.87 -3.65 -0.33
CA SER A 48 -2.38 -3.90 -1.69
C SER A 48 -1.14 -3.06 -2.00
N ALA A 49 -0.03 -3.73 -2.27
CA ALA A 49 1.21 -3.17 -2.80
C ALA A 49 1.12 -3.06 -4.33
N LYS A 50 0.32 -2.10 -4.79
CA LYS A 50 0.20 -1.72 -6.21
C LYS A 50 1.54 -1.22 -6.76
N SER A 51 2.00 -1.79 -7.87
CA SER A 51 3.26 -1.41 -8.53
C SER A 51 3.12 -1.35 -10.05
N HIS A 52 3.95 -0.55 -10.72
CA HIS A 52 3.92 -0.43 -12.19
C HIS A 52 5.30 -0.42 -12.84
N ASN A 53 6.22 0.40 -12.35
CA ASN A 53 7.54 0.53 -12.96
C ASN A 53 8.58 0.75 -11.88
N PHE A 54 9.77 0.18 -12.09
CA PHE A 54 10.88 0.23 -11.17
C PHE A 54 12.05 1.03 -11.76
N ASP A 55 12.77 1.78 -10.92
CA ASP A 55 14.01 2.43 -11.28
C ASP A 55 15.19 1.43 -11.31
N SER A 56 16.39 1.91 -11.65
CA SER A 56 17.59 1.07 -11.69
C SER A 56 18.04 0.54 -10.32
N LYS A 57 17.45 1.02 -9.23
CA LYS A 57 17.70 0.55 -7.86
C LYS A 57 16.58 -0.38 -7.36
N GLY A 58 15.59 -0.69 -8.19
CA GLY A 58 14.45 -1.53 -7.83
C GLY A 58 13.34 -0.81 -7.05
N ASN A 59 13.36 0.52 -6.97
CA ASN A 59 12.28 1.28 -6.32
C ASN A 59 11.13 1.52 -7.29
N GLU A 60 9.89 1.44 -6.81
CA GLU A 60 8.72 1.83 -7.60
C GLU A 60 8.79 3.35 -7.91
N THR A 61 8.57 3.71 -9.17
CA THR A 61 8.88 5.06 -9.68
C THR A 61 7.82 6.12 -9.34
N LYS A 62 6.61 5.71 -8.95
CA LYS A 62 5.48 6.58 -8.61
C LYS A 62 5.16 6.59 -7.11
N THR A 63 5.37 5.47 -6.43
CA THR A 63 5.10 5.28 -5.00
C THR A 63 6.42 5.12 -4.25
N ASP A 64 6.64 5.97 -3.25
CA ASP A 64 7.67 5.71 -2.24
C ASP A 64 7.17 4.62 -1.28
N TYR A 65 7.69 3.40 -1.47
CA TYR A 65 7.30 2.24 -0.67
C TYR A 65 7.77 2.32 0.79
N VAL A 66 8.87 3.02 1.08
CA VAL A 66 9.34 3.25 2.45
C VAL A 66 8.31 4.11 3.17
N LYS A 67 7.88 5.21 2.55
CA LYS A 67 6.86 6.09 3.12
C LYS A 67 5.50 5.39 3.26
N ALA A 68 5.07 4.63 2.25
CA ALA A 68 3.80 3.90 2.29
C ALA A 68 3.78 2.85 3.41
N LEU A 69 4.83 2.01 3.52
CA LEU A 69 4.90 0.97 4.54
C LEU A 69 5.08 1.53 5.95
N LYS A 70 5.74 2.68 6.13
CA LYS A 70 5.74 3.38 7.42
C LYS A 70 4.33 3.72 7.89
N LEU A 71 3.47 4.28 7.01
CA LEU A 71 2.08 4.58 7.35
C LEU A 71 1.28 3.34 7.74
N VAL A 72 1.53 2.21 7.04
CA VAL A 72 0.92 0.92 7.36
C VAL A 72 1.34 0.45 8.76
N LEU A 73 2.65 0.50 9.06
CA LEU A 73 3.20 0.03 10.33
C LEU A 73 2.85 0.95 11.50
N ASP A 74 2.82 2.27 11.29
CA ASP A 74 2.42 3.29 12.26
C ASP A 74 0.95 3.13 12.68
N ALA A 75 0.09 2.66 11.77
CA ALA A 75 -1.29 2.33 12.08
C ALA A 75 -1.45 1.02 12.88
N GLY A 76 -0.35 0.33 13.19
CA GLY A 76 -0.35 -0.93 13.93
C GLY A 76 -0.69 -2.16 13.09
N TYR A 77 -0.82 -2.04 11.77
CA TYR A 77 -1.09 -3.18 10.90
C TYR A 77 0.15 -4.09 10.81
N ARG A 78 -0.07 -5.40 11.01
CA ARG A 78 0.96 -6.45 10.95
C ARG A 78 0.52 -7.67 10.12
N GLY A 79 -0.59 -7.54 9.40
CA GLY A 79 -1.11 -8.58 8.51
C GLY A 79 -0.34 -8.65 7.19
N HIS A 80 -0.95 -9.30 6.20
CA HIS A 80 -0.34 -9.47 4.89
C HIS A 80 -0.40 -8.21 4.03
N VAL A 81 0.62 -8.03 3.21
CA VAL A 81 0.69 -7.04 2.12
C VAL A 81 0.72 -7.84 0.82
N GLY A 82 -0.35 -7.73 0.02
CA GLY A 82 -0.50 -8.46 -1.24
C GLY A 82 0.17 -7.71 -2.39
N ILE A 83 0.91 -8.42 -3.24
CA ILE A 83 1.53 -7.86 -4.44
C ILE A 83 0.46 -7.67 -5.51
N GLU A 84 0.39 -6.47 -6.10
CA GLU A 84 -0.50 -6.18 -7.23
C GLU A 84 0.29 -5.42 -8.31
N TYR A 85 0.93 -6.15 -9.21
CA TYR A 85 1.67 -5.56 -10.33
C TYR A 85 0.72 -5.27 -11.50
N GLU A 86 0.70 -4.01 -11.96
CA GLU A 86 -0.12 -3.53 -13.08
C GLU A 86 0.74 -2.79 -14.13
N GLY A 87 2.04 -3.08 -14.13
CA GLY A 87 2.99 -2.52 -15.08
C GLY A 87 2.85 -3.13 -16.48
N ARG A 88 3.32 -2.38 -17.49
CA ARG A 88 3.29 -2.81 -18.90
C ARG A 88 4.67 -2.94 -19.54
N LYS A 89 5.75 -2.68 -18.78
CA LYS A 89 7.12 -2.71 -19.30
C LYS A 89 7.84 -4.03 -19.06
N MET A 90 7.57 -4.67 -17.93
CA MET A 90 8.09 -5.99 -17.56
C MET A 90 6.98 -7.03 -17.68
N GLY A 91 7.36 -8.31 -17.84
CA GLY A 91 6.39 -9.41 -17.74
C GLY A 91 5.73 -9.47 -16.36
N GLU A 92 4.56 -10.09 -16.26
CA GLU A 92 3.81 -10.19 -14.99
C GLU A 92 4.64 -10.87 -13.90
N ASP A 93 5.27 -12.00 -14.22
CA ASP A 93 6.15 -12.74 -13.30
C ASP A 93 7.31 -11.88 -12.80
N GLU A 94 7.98 -11.17 -13.71
CA GLU A 94 9.11 -10.29 -13.39
C GLU A 94 8.66 -9.11 -12.51
N GLY A 95 7.50 -8.53 -12.80
CA GLY A 95 6.92 -7.44 -12.02
C GLY A 95 6.49 -7.88 -10.61
N ILE A 96 5.95 -9.08 -10.48
CA ILE A 96 5.63 -9.70 -9.18
C ILE A 96 6.91 -9.90 -8.37
N LEU A 97 7.95 -10.48 -8.97
CA LEU A 97 9.24 -10.69 -8.32
C LEU A 97 9.90 -9.36 -7.92
N ALA A 98 9.89 -8.35 -8.80
CA ALA A 98 10.42 -7.03 -8.48
C ALA A 98 9.68 -6.37 -7.30
N THR A 99 8.35 -6.49 -7.25
CA THR A 99 7.55 -5.98 -6.13
C THR A 99 7.87 -6.71 -4.83
N LYS A 100 8.06 -8.03 -4.89
CA LYS A 100 8.47 -8.85 -3.75
C LYS A 100 9.82 -8.40 -3.19
N GLU A 101 10.83 -8.24 -4.04
CA GLU A 101 12.16 -7.80 -3.61
C GLU A 101 12.15 -6.38 -3.02
N LEU A 102 11.35 -5.47 -3.59
CA LEU A 102 11.12 -4.16 -3.01
C LEU A 102 10.51 -4.24 -1.60
N LEU A 103 9.46 -5.05 -1.41
CA LEU A 103 8.83 -5.25 -0.10
C LEU A 103 9.80 -5.83 0.92
N LEU A 104 10.62 -6.81 0.55
CA LEU A 104 11.64 -7.40 1.43
C LEU A 104 12.72 -6.39 1.81
N THR A 105 13.21 -5.62 0.84
CA THR A 105 14.19 -4.55 1.06
C THR A 105 13.67 -3.52 2.06
N VAL A 106 12.43 -3.04 1.86
CA VAL A 106 11.83 -2.04 2.75
C VAL A 106 11.52 -2.62 4.12
N ARG A 107 11.07 -3.88 4.20
CA ARG A 107 10.87 -4.59 5.48
C ARG A 107 12.16 -4.60 6.28
N ASP A 108 13.27 -5.00 5.67
CA ASP A 108 14.56 -5.13 6.37
C ASP A 108 15.10 -3.76 6.79
N GLN A 109 14.84 -2.72 6.00
CA GLN A 109 15.15 -1.34 6.36
C GLN A 109 14.36 -0.88 7.61
N LEU A 110 13.05 -1.17 7.66
CA LEU A 110 12.15 -0.69 8.71
C LEU A 110 12.12 -1.58 9.97
N ALA A 111 12.59 -2.82 9.90
CA ALA A 111 12.60 -3.75 11.03
C ALA A 111 13.37 -3.23 12.27
N LYS A 112 14.26 -2.25 12.08
CA LYS A 112 14.97 -1.58 13.19
C LYS A 112 14.08 -0.64 14.00
N ASP A 113 13.09 -0.06 13.34
CA ASP A 113 12.19 0.96 13.89
C ASP A 113 10.89 0.32 14.42
N TYR A 114 10.50 -0.83 13.88
CA TYR A 114 9.27 -1.54 14.22
C TYR A 114 9.58 -2.98 14.63
N LYS A 115 9.24 -3.31 15.88
CA LYS A 115 9.28 -4.68 16.42
C LYS A 115 7.96 -5.41 16.20
#